data_AF-A0A0J1D7V2-F1
#
_entry.id   AF-A0A0J1D7V2-F1
#
_cell.length_a   1.000
_cell.length_b   1.000
_cell.length_c   1.000
_cell.angle_alpha   90.00
_cell.angle_beta   90.00
_cell.angle_gamma   90.00
#
_symmetry.space_group_name_H-M   'P 1'
#
loop_
_entity.id
_entity.type
_entity.pdbx_description
1 polymer ?
#
loop_
_entity_poly.entity_id
_entity_poly.type
_entity_poly.pdbx_seq_one_letter_code
_entity_poly.pdbx_strand_id
1 'polypeptide(L)'
;MAACCLLGLAGCASEALDTQLANSREAVDQARIAGAAEKASADFDTAVDKLNRANIAANNRHKGDAMRLAQEAQVDANLARARTDSAQARIAAAEMAKSNQILRDEITRANQNQ
;
A
#
# COMPACT_ATOMS: atom_id res chain seq x y z
N MET A 1 -48.59 -14.68 -0.72
CA MET A 1 -47.33 -14.14 -0.15
C MET A 1 -46.27 -15.23 -0.17
N ALA A 2 -45.54 -15.41 -1.27
CA ALA A 2 -44.46 -16.41 -1.34
C ALA A 2 -43.43 -16.08 -2.44
N ALA A 3 -43.15 -14.80 -2.69
CA ALA A 3 -42.31 -14.39 -3.81
C ALA A 3 -41.21 -13.35 -3.46
N CYS A 4 -40.95 -13.06 -2.18
CA CYS A 4 -39.97 -12.03 -1.78
C CYS A 4 -38.63 -12.56 -1.23
N CYS A 5 -38.43 -13.86 -1.06
CA CYS A 5 -37.23 -14.37 -0.37
C CYS A 5 -35.98 -14.57 -1.25
N LEU A 6 -36.03 -14.33 -2.56
CA LEU A 6 -34.91 -14.61 -3.47
C LEU A 6 -34.04 -13.38 -3.80
N LEU A 7 -34.42 -12.17 -3.36
CA LEU A 7 -33.69 -10.93 -3.67
C LEU A 7 -32.55 -10.60 -2.68
N GLY A 8 -32.49 -11.25 -1.52
CA GLY A 8 -31.49 -10.93 -0.47
C GLY A 8 -30.07 -11.40 -0.78
N LEU A 9 -29.90 -12.50 -1.50
CA LEU A 9 -28.58 -13.12 -1.72
C LEU A 9 -27.72 -12.39 -2.76
N ALA A 10 -28.33 -11.66 -3.70
CA ALA A 10 -27.61 -10.87 -4.70
C ALA A 10 -27.04 -9.54 -4.15
N GLY A 11 -27.58 -9.06 -3.03
CA GLY A 11 -27.15 -7.83 -2.37
C GLY A 11 -25.77 -7.97 -1.70
N CYS A 12 -25.58 -9.03 -0.90
CA CYS A 12 -24.35 -9.22 -0.11
C CYS A 12 -23.07 -9.34 -0.95
N ALA A 13 -23.14 -10.01 -2.12
CA ALA A 13 -21.98 -10.13 -3.00
C ALA A 13 -21.58 -8.80 -3.67
N SER A 14 -22.52 -7.87 -3.80
CA SER A 14 -22.27 -6.54 -4.37
C SER A 14 -21.61 -5.64 -3.32
N GLU A 15 -22.14 -5.64 -2.10
CA GLU A 15 -21.59 -4.90 -0.96
C GLU A 15 -20.16 -5.32 -0.61
N ALA A 16 -19.87 -6.62 -0.68
CA ALA A 16 -18.52 -7.14 -0.48
C ALA A 16 -17.52 -6.61 -1.52
N LEU A 17 -17.93 -6.53 -2.80
CA LEU A 17 -17.08 -5.99 -3.86
C LEU A 17 -16.83 -4.49 -3.68
N ASP A 18 -17.85 -3.72 -3.35
CA ASP A 18 -17.74 -2.28 -3.14
C ASP A 18 -16.79 -1.97 -1.96
N THR A 19 -16.94 -2.72 -0.87
CA THR A 19 -16.04 -2.65 0.29
C THR A 19 -14.60 -2.99 -0.12
N GLN A 20 -14.40 -4.05 -0.91
CA GLN A 20 -13.06 -4.44 -1.34
C GLN A 20 -12.42 -3.40 -2.27
N LEU A 21 -13.19 -2.79 -3.18
CA LEU A 21 -12.71 -1.70 -4.03
C LEU A 21 -12.32 -0.46 -3.19
N ALA A 22 -13.10 -0.14 -2.15
CA ALA A 22 -12.78 0.95 -1.21
C ALA A 22 -11.47 0.67 -0.46
N ASN A 23 -11.32 -0.52 0.12
CA ASN A 23 -10.10 -0.94 0.82
C ASN A 23 -8.86 -0.91 -0.09
N SER A 24 -9.03 -1.31 -1.35
CA SER A 24 -7.95 -1.32 -2.35
C SER A 24 -7.52 0.10 -2.74
N ARG A 25 -8.49 1.02 -2.89
CA ARG A 25 -8.22 2.46 -3.11
C ARG A 25 -7.47 3.07 -1.93
N GLU A 26 -7.93 2.79 -0.72
CA GLU A 26 -7.27 3.27 0.50
C GLU A 26 -5.81 2.78 0.58
N ALA A 27 -5.57 1.50 0.29
CA ALA A 27 -4.21 0.95 0.30
C ALA A 27 -3.30 1.64 -0.73
N VAL A 28 -3.78 1.88 -1.95
CA VAL A 28 -3.04 2.64 -2.99
C VAL A 28 -2.76 4.08 -2.53
N ASP A 29 -3.73 4.74 -1.91
CA ASP A 29 -3.55 6.10 -1.39
C ASP A 29 -2.53 6.15 -0.25
N GLN A 30 -2.56 5.19 0.67
CA GLN A 30 -1.56 5.07 1.74
C GLN A 30 -0.16 4.81 1.18
N ALA A 31 -0.02 3.94 0.17
CA ALA A 31 1.26 3.70 -0.49
C ALA A 31 1.78 4.96 -1.18
N ARG A 32 0.90 5.71 -1.85
CA ARG A 32 1.23 7.00 -2.47
C ARG A 32 1.71 8.02 -1.44
N ILE A 33 1.01 8.18 -0.32
CA ILE A 33 1.38 9.08 0.79
C ILE A 33 2.75 8.69 1.38
N ALA A 34 3.04 7.40 1.50
CA ALA A 34 4.35 6.93 1.95
C ALA A 34 5.50 7.25 0.96
N GLY A 35 5.18 7.62 -0.29
CA GLY A 35 6.17 7.90 -1.34
C GLY A 35 6.54 6.67 -2.17
N ALA A 36 5.65 5.67 -2.25
CA ALA A 36 5.92 4.44 -2.99
C ALA A 36 6.14 4.66 -4.49
N ALA A 37 5.56 5.71 -5.08
CA ALA A 37 5.79 6.07 -6.48
C ALA A 37 7.28 6.31 -6.81
N GLU A 38 8.08 6.76 -5.84
CA GLU A 38 9.51 7.03 -6.02
C GLU A 38 10.37 5.87 -5.53
N LYS A 39 9.98 5.24 -4.40
CA LYS A 39 10.82 4.28 -3.67
C LYS A 39 10.50 2.81 -3.99
N ALA A 40 9.32 2.53 -4.54
CA ALA A 40 8.83 1.19 -4.88
C ALA A 40 7.95 1.23 -6.15
N SER A 41 8.40 1.97 -7.17
CA SER A 41 7.60 2.33 -8.37
C SER A 41 6.98 1.12 -9.06
N ALA A 42 7.75 0.05 -9.30
CA ALA A 42 7.24 -1.13 -10.00
C ALA A 42 6.04 -1.80 -9.29
N ASP A 43 6.12 -1.95 -7.96
CA ASP A 43 5.04 -2.54 -7.17
C ASP A 43 3.84 -1.58 -7.09
N PHE A 44 4.11 -0.28 -6.93
CA PHE A 44 3.09 0.77 -6.88
C PHE A 44 2.31 0.89 -8.20
N ASP A 45 2.99 0.94 -9.34
CA ASP A 45 2.39 1.03 -10.66
C ASP A 45 1.54 -0.21 -10.97
N THR A 46 2.02 -1.39 -10.55
CA THR A 46 1.26 -2.64 -10.67
C THR A 46 -0.05 -2.58 -9.86
N ALA A 47 0.00 -2.05 -8.63
CA ALA A 47 -1.18 -1.88 -7.79
C ALA A 47 -2.20 -0.90 -8.42
N VAL A 48 -1.72 0.22 -8.97
CA VAL A 48 -2.56 1.23 -9.64
C VAL A 48 -3.22 0.63 -10.90
N ASP A 49 -2.47 -0.08 -11.74
CA ASP A 49 -3.00 -0.75 -12.93
C ASP A 49 -4.11 -1.75 -12.56
N LYS A 50 -3.85 -2.63 -11.60
CA LYS A 50 -4.81 -3.64 -11.16
C LYS A 50 -6.06 -3.01 -10.56
N LEU A 51 -5.93 -1.94 -9.77
CA LEU A 51 -7.08 -1.22 -9.24
C LEU A 51 -7.91 -0.59 -10.37
N ASN A 52 -7.27 0.01 -11.38
CA ASN A 52 -7.98 0.54 -12.54
C ASN A 52 -8.74 -0.55 -13.29
N ARG A 53 -8.10 -1.70 -13.51
CA ARG A 53 -8.74 -2.86 -14.16
C ARG A 53 -9.87 -3.45 -13.30
N ALA A 54 -9.74 -3.46 -11.98
CA ALA A 54 -10.79 -3.87 -11.07
C ALA A 54 -12.04 -2.98 -11.20
N ASN A 55 -11.85 -1.66 -11.27
CA ASN A 55 -12.94 -0.71 -11.47
C ASN A 55 -13.63 -0.91 -12.82
N ILE A 56 -12.86 -1.14 -13.90
CA ILE A 56 -13.41 -1.43 -15.23
C ILE A 56 -14.22 -2.73 -15.20
N ALA A 57 -13.70 -3.79 -14.58
CA ALA A 57 -14.39 -5.08 -14.45
C ALA A 57 -15.69 -4.96 -13.64
N ALA A 58 -15.68 -4.18 -12.55
CA ALA A 58 -16.87 -3.91 -11.74
C ALA A 58 -17.96 -3.20 -12.56
N ASN A 59 -17.58 -2.17 -13.32
CA ASN A 59 -18.48 -1.43 -14.20
C ASN A 59 -19.08 -2.32 -15.31
N ASN A 60 -18.29 -3.27 -15.83
CA ASN A 60 -18.72 -4.27 -16.81
C ASN A 60 -19.49 -5.45 -16.20
N ARG A 61 -19.84 -5.39 -14.91
CA ARG A 61 -20.54 -6.44 -14.15
C ARG A 61 -19.78 -7.78 -14.05
N HIS A 62 -18.46 -7.78 -14.30
CA HIS A 62 -17.58 -8.93 -14.09
C HIS A 62 -17.11 -9.00 -12.63
N LYS A 63 -18.03 -9.28 -11.71
CA LYS A 63 -17.78 -9.17 -10.25
C LYS A 63 -16.63 -10.06 -9.76
N GLY A 64 -16.47 -11.27 -10.31
CA GLY A 64 -15.40 -12.18 -9.91
C GLY A 64 -14.01 -11.65 -10.26
N ASP A 65 -13.83 -11.15 -11.49
CA ASP A 65 -12.58 -10.53 -11.91
C ASP A 65 -12.31 -9.22 -11.15
N ALA A 66 -13.34 -8.41 -10.93
CA ALA A 66 -13.22 -7.20 -10.15
C ALA A 66 -12.74 -7.47 -8.72
N MET A 67 -13.32 -8.48 -8.05
CA MET A 67 -12.93 -8.89 -6.70
C MET A 67 -11.48 -9.33 -6.65
N ARG A 68 -11.07 -10.21 -7.57
CA ARG A 68 -9.71 -10.73 -7.62
C ARG A 68 -8.69 -9.63 -7.89
N LEU A 69 -8.94 -8.77 -8.90
CA LEU A 69 -8.06 -7.66 -9.23
C LEU A 69 -7.95 -6.65 -8.08
N ALA A 70 -9.04 -6.37 -7.37
CA ALA A 70 -9.02 -5.49 -6.21
C ALA A 70 -8.17 -6.07 -5.07
N GLN A 71 -8.35 -7.35 -4.74
CA GLN A 71 -7.51 -8.04 -3.75
C GLN A 71 -6.02 -8.02 -4.11
N GLU A 72 -5.68 -8.32 -5.36
CA GLU A 72 -4.31 -8.24 -5.85
C GLU A 72 -3.76 -6.80 -5.73
N ALA A 73 -4.54 -5.80 -6.15
CA ALA A 73 -4.14 -4.39 -6.04
C ALA A 73 -3.89 -3.97 -4.58
N GLN A 74 -4.74 -4.40 -3.65
CA GLN A 74 -4.58 -4.10 -2.22
C GLN A 74 -3.28 -4.70 -1.66
N VAL A 75 -2.98 -5.95 -2.01
CA VAL A 75 -1.75 -6.64 -1.56
C VAL A 75 -0.51 -5.96 -2.15
N ASP A 76 -0.52 -5.65 -3.43
CA ASP A 76 0.60 -4.99 -4.10
C ASP A 76 0.85 -3.58 -3.54
N ALA A 77 -0.22 -2.81 -3.28
CA ALA A 77 -0.11 -1.49 -2.66
C ALA A 77 0.49 -1.58 -1.25
N ASN A 78 0.03 -2.54 -0.44
CA ASN A 78 0.58 -2.78 0.89
C ASN A 78 2.06 -3.19 0.84
N LEU A 79 2.45 -4.01 -0.12
CA LEU A 79 3.85 -4.38 -0.35
C LEU A 79 4.69 -3.16 -0.71
N ALA A 80 4.22 -2.33 -1.65
CA ALA A 80 4.90 -1.11 -2.07
C ALA A 80 5.10 -0.13 -0.89
N ARG A 81 4.05 0.04 -0.06
CA ARG A 81 4.14 0.83 1.18
C ARG A 81 5.17 0.25 2.15
N ALA A 82 5.09 -1.03 2.48
CA ALA A 82 5.99 -1.66 3.44
C ALA A 82 7.47 -1.58 3.00
N ARG A 83 7.74 -1.73 1.70
CA ARG A 83 9.08 -1.54 1.12
C ARG A 83 9.55 -0.11 1.27
N THR A 84 8.66 0.84 1.03
CA THR A 84 8.93 2.27 1.17
C THR A 84 9.26 2.64 2.61
N ASP A 85 8.43 2.22 3.56
CA ASP A 85 8.63 2.46 4.99
C ASP A 85 9.94 1.82 5.48
N SER A 86 10.23 0.59 5.03
CA SER A 86 11.49 -0.10 5.33
C SER A 86 12.70 0.66 4.80
N ALA A 87 12.64 1.16 3.56
CA ALA A 87 13.72 1.96 2.98
C ALA A 87 13.95 3.25 3.78
N GLN A 88 12.89 3.95 4.18
CA GLN A 88 12.97 5.15 5.01
C GLN A 88 13.58 4.85 6.38
N ALA A 89 13.14 3.78 7.05
CA ALA A 89 13.68 3.38 8.34
C ALA A 89 15.18 3.06 8.26
N ARG A 90 15.62 2.39 7.19
CA ARG A 90 17.06 2.10 6.96
C ARG A 90 17.88 3.37 6.76
N ILE A 91 17.36 4.36 6.03
CA ILE A 91 18.02 5.65 5.85
C ILE A 91 18.14 6.38 7.20
N ALA A 92 17.05 6.47 7.96
CA ALA A 92 17.05 7.12 9.27
C ALA A 92 18.06 6.45 10.23
N ALA A 93 18.10 5.12 10.27
CA ALA A 93 19.05 4.38 11.09
C ALA A 93 20.51 4.66 10.68
N ALA A 94 20.79 4.74 9.37
CA ALA A 94 22.13 5.05 8.88
C ALA A 94 22.57 6.47 9.26
N GLU A 95 21.69 7.47 9.16
CA GLU A 95 21.99 8.85 9.56
C GLU A 95 22.21 8.99 11.07
N MET A 96 21.45 8.26 11.89
CA MET A 96 21.66 8.20 13.34
C MET A 96 23.01 7.55 13.69
N ALA A 97 23.37 6.46 13.01
CA ALA A 97 24.66 5.80 13.21
C ALA A 97 25.83 6.72 12.83
N LYS A 98 25.72 7.42 11.69
CA LYS A 98 26.71 8.40 11.23
C LYS A 98 26.85 9.57 12.20
N SER A 99 25.74 10.12 12.67
CA SER A 99 25.74 11.22 13.65
C SER A 99 26.43 10.81 14.95
N ASN A 100 26.14 9.61 15.45
CA ASN A 100 26.82 9.07 16.64
C ASN A 100 28.33 8.89 16.42
N GLN A 101 28.75 8.43 15.23
CA GLN A 101 30.17 8.30 14.91
C GLN A 101 30.87 9.66 14.92
N ILE A 102 30.28 10.67 14.27
CA ILE A 102 30.83 12.03 14.25
C ILE A 102 31.00 12.57 15.68
N LEU A 103 29.98 12.39 16.54
CA LEU A 103 30.07 12.83 17.94
C LEU A 103 31.21 12.12 18.70
N ARG A 104 31.42 10.82 18.47
CA ARG A 104 32.53 10.07 19.09
C ARG A 104 33.90 10.55 18.60
N ASP A 105 34.00 10.86 17.31
CA ASP A 105 35.23 11.37 16.71
C ASP A 105 35.56 12.77 17.27
N GLU A 106 34.56 13.64 17.42
CA GLU A 106 34.75 14.98 18.02
C GLU A 106 35.15 14.89 19.51
N ILE A 107 34.57 13.99 20.29
CA ILE A 107 34.99 13.74 21.68
C ILE A 107 36.46 13.28 21.73
N THR A 108 36.84 12.35 20.84
CA THR A 108 38.21 11.83 20.78
C THR A 108 39.19 12.93 20.39
N ARG A 109 38.85 13.75 19.39
CA ARG A 109 39.65 14.90 18.95
C ARG A 109 39.81 15.94 20.05
N ALA A 110 38.74 16.24 20.79
CA ALA A 110 38.78 17.18 21.90
C ALA A 110 39.70 16.71 23.04
N ASN A 111 39.65 15.42 23.39
CA ASN A 111 40.50 14.83 24.44
C ASN A 111 41.98 14.75 24.04
N GLN A 112 42.31 14.67 22.75
CA GLN A 112 43.70 14.64 22.27
C GLN A 112 44.35 16.03 22.20
N ASN A 113 43.55 17.10 22.19
CA ASN A 113 44.00 18.49 22.11
C ASN A 113 44.07 19.18 23.48
N GLN A 114 43.96 18.42 24.58
CA GLN A 114 44.20 18.84 25.96
C GLN A 114 45.49 18.20 26.49
#